data_AF-A0A1R4GLW9-F1
#
_entry.id   AF-A0A1R4GLW9-F1
#
_cell.length_a   1.000
_cell.length_b   1.000
_cell.length_c   1.000
_cell.angle_alpha   90.00
_cell.angle_beta   90.00
_cell.angle_gamma   90.00
#
_symmetry.space_group_name_H-M   'P 1'
#
loop_
_entity.id
_entity.type
_entity.pdbx_description
1 polymer ?
#
loop_
_entity_poly.entity_id
_entity_poly.type
_entity_poly.pdbx_seq_one_letter_code
_entity_poly.pdbx_strand_id
1 'polypeptide(L)' 'MHHLGVGADHRGKHCILIAVDTAATVVHLPMGEIIATNSIDPAKTYWRNAMKPRPPAGGSHT' A
#
# COMPACT_ATOMS: atom_id res chain seq x y z
N MET A 1 11.48 11.12 -0.04
CA MET A 1 10.92 9.99 -0.82
C MET A 1 9.73 9.43 -0.04
N HIS A 2 8.51 9.53 -0.56
CA HIS A 2 7.33 8.89 0.03
C HIS A 2 7.18 7.49 -0.58
N HIS A 3 6.97 6.47 0.25
CA HIS A 3 6.80 5.09 -0.19
C HIS A 3 5.39 4.60 0.11
N LEU A 4 4.77 3.99 -0.89
CA LEU A 4 3.46 3.38 -0.79
C LEU A 4 3.63 1.88 -0.49
N GLY A 5 3.20 1.45 0.70
CA GLY A 5 3.27 0.05 1.09
C GLY A 5 2.27 -0.79 0.32
N VAL A 6 2.77 -1.73 -0.49
CA VAL A 6 1.96 -2.72 -1.23
C VAL A 6 2.20 -4.13 -0.70
N GLY A 7 3.46 -4.45 -0.35
CA GLY A 7 3.87 -5.74 0.23
C GLY A 7 4.78 -6.55 -0.71
N ALA A 8 5.63 -7.41 -0.15
CA ALA A 8 6.63 -8.17 -0.91
C ALA A 8 6.01 -9.16 -1.92
N ASP A 9 4.83 -9.71 -1.61
CA ASP A 9 4.08 -10.65 -2.47
C ASP A 9 3.63 -10.05 -3.81
N HIS A 10 3.82 -8.74 -3.99
CA HIS A 10 3.44 -8.00 -5.18
C HIS A 10 4.65 -7.46 -5.95
N ARG A 11 5.87 -7.89 -5.58
CA ARG A 11 7.11 -7.55 -6.29
C ARG A 11 7.03 -7.92 -7.77
N GLY A 12 7.42 -6.99 -8.64
CA GLY A 12 7.48 -7.21 -10.09
C GLY A 12 6.13 -7.20 -10.80
N LYS A 13 5.01 -7.05 -10.07
CA LYS A 13 3.68 -6.96 -10.69
C LYS A 13 3.50 -5.62 -11.41
N HIS A 14 2.97 -5.66 -12.64
CA HIS A 14 2.58 -4.45 -13.36
C HIS A 14 1.31 -3.86 -12.77
N CYS A 15 1.33 -2.58 -12.41
CA CYS A 15 0.24 -1.96 -11.68
C CYS A 15 -0.17 -0.62 -12.29
N ILE A 16 -1.44 -0.28 -12.14
CA ILE A 16 -1.94 1.10 -12.26
C ILE A 16 -2.05 1.67 -10.85
N LEU A 17 -1.61 2.92 -10.69
CA LEU A 17 -1.84 3.71 -9.48
C LEU A 17 -2.92 4.74 -9.79
N ILE A 18 -3.98 4.78 -8.98
CA ILE A 18 -5.03 5.81 -9.06
C ILE A 18 -4.94 6.61 -7.78
N ALA A 19 -4.56 7.88 -7.89
CA ALA A 19 -4.47 8.80 -6.75
C ALA A 19 -5.59 9.84 -6.83
N VAL A 20 -6.25 10.07 -5.71
CA VAL A 20 -7.26 11.12 -5.51
C VAL A 20 -7.01 11.76 -4.16
N ASP A 21 -6.97 13.09 -4.08
CA ASP A 21 -6.77 13.92 -2.88
C ASP A 21 -5.89 13.32 -1.77
N THR A 22 -6.46 12.44 -0.94
CA THR A 22 -5.84 11.84 0.25
C THR A 22 -5.71 10.31 0.18
N ALA A 23 -5.85 9.71 -1.00
CA ALA A 23 -5.85 8.27 -1.18
C ALA A 23 -5.14 7.84 -2.47
N ALA A 24 -4.51 6.68 -2.41
CA ALA A 24 -4.02 5.97 -3.58
C ALA A 24 -4.53 4.53 -3.57
N THR A 25 -4.99 4.07 -4.73
CA THR A 25 -5.41 2.69 -5.00
C THR A 25 -4.44 2.06 -5.98
N VAL A 26 -3.97 0.85 -5.67
CA VAL A 26 -3.07 0.08 -6.52
C VAL A 26 -3.82 -1.10 -7.11
N VAL A 27 -3.85 -1.17 -8.44
CA VAL A 27 -4.56 -2.19 -9.21
C VAL A 27 -3.55 -3.01 -9.99
N HIS A 28 -3.59 -4.35 -9.87
CA HIS A 28 -2.78 -5.23 -10.72
C HIS A 28 -3.35 -5.21 -12.13
N LEU A 29 -2.57 -4.70 -13.08
CA LEU A 29 -3.04 -4.36 -14.42
C LEU A 29 -3.66 -5.55 -15.18
N PRO A 30 -3.06 -6.76 -15.19
CA PRO A 30 -3.62 -7.90 -15.92
C PRO A 30 -4.98 -8.39 -15.40
N MET A 31 -5.20 -8.35 -14.08
CA MET A 31 -6.38 -8.97 -13.46
C MET A 31 -7.44 -7.96 -13.00
N GLY A 32 -7.09 -6.67 -12.93
CA GLY A 32 -7.98 -5.63 -12.43
C GLY A 32 -8.22 -5.67 -10.91
N GLU A 33 -7.57 -6.57 -10.18
CA GLU A 33 -7.71 -6.66 -8.72
C GLU A 33 -7.03 -5.50 -8.01
N ILE A 34 -7.70 -4.98 -6.99
CA ILE A 34 -7.14 -4.03 -6.04
C ILE A 34 -6.24 -4.81 -5.07
N ILE A 35 -4.95 -4.44 -5.02
CA ILE A 35 -3.95 -5.11 -4.16
C ILE A 35 -3.51 -4.23 -2.99
N ALA A 36 -3.75 -2.93 -3.05
CA ALA A 36 -3.55 -2.03 -1.92
C ALA A 36 -4.42 -0.76 -2.03
N THR A 37 -4.84 -0.27 -0.87
CA THR A 37 -5.37 1.09 -0.70
C THR A 37 -4.57 1.78 0.39
N ASN A 38 -4.20 3.04 0.17
CA ASN A 38 -3.28 3.76 1.04
C ASN A 38 -3.81 5.17 1.28
N SER A 39 -3.89 5.58 2.55
CA SER A 39 -4.13 6.98 2.90
C SER A 39 -2.84 7.77 2.70
N ILE A 40 -2.93 8.84 1.91
CA ILE A 40 -1.82 9.76 1.65
C ILE A 40 -1.78 10.79 2.77
N ASP A 41 -0.66 10.83 3.48
CA ASP A 41 -0.34 11.84 4.49
C ASP A 41 1.02 12.46 4.12
N PRO A 42 1.06 13.69 3.58
CA PRO A 42 2.31 14.32 3.16
C PRO A 42 3.33 14.49 4.29
N ALA A 43 2.90 14.46 5.55
CA ALA A 43 3.82 14.52 6.70
C ALA A 43 4.52 13.18 6.99
N LYS A 44 4.11 12.08 6.32
CA LYS A 44 4.66 10.74 6.51
C LYS A 44 5.40 10.26 5.27
N THR A 45 6.57 9.67 5.48
CA THR A 45 7.37 9.07 4.42
C THR A 45 6.89 7.67 4.00
N TYR A 46 6.02 7.05 4.79
CA TYR A 46 5.46 5.73 4.51
C TYR A 46 3.94 5.73 4.63
N TRP A 47 3.26 5.34 3.54
CA TRP A 47 1.81 5.20 3.47
C TRP A 47 1.45 3.73 3.43
N ARG A 48 0.99 3.21 4.57
CA ARG A 48 0.71 1.79 4.77
C ARG A 48 -0.54 1.33 4.00
N ASN A 49 -0.54 0.08 3.54
CA ASN A 49 -1.73 -0.57 2.99
C ASN A 49 -2.82 -0.71 4.08
N ALA A 50 -3.96 -0.07 3.89
CA ALA A 50 -5.11 -0.10 4.79
C ALA A 50 -5.87 -1.44 4.72
N MET A 51 -5.72 -2.21 3.64
CA MET A 51 -6.34 -3.54 3.50
C MET A 51 -5.67 -4.61 4.38
N LYS A 52 -4.43 -4.38 4.84
CA LYS A 52 -3.74 -5.33 5.73
C LYS A 52 -4.06 -5.02 7.20
N PRO A 53 -4.42 -6.02 8.02
CA PRO A 53 -4.62 -5.82 9.46
C PRO A 53 -3.35 -5.24 10.09
N ARG A 54 -3.52 -4.31 11.03
CA ARG A 54 -2.39 -3.83 11.85
C ARG A 54 -1.82 -5.04 12.60
N PRO A 55 -0.49 -5.27 12.57
CA PRO A 55 0.10 -6.26 13.45
C PRO A 55 -0.34 -5.98 14.90
N PRO A 56 -0.64 -7.01 15.71
CA PRO A 56 -0.95 -6.81 17.11
C PRO A 56 0.19 -6.02 17.78
N ALA A 57 -0.17 -5.09 18.65
CA ALA A 57 0.79 -4.30 19.40
C ALA A 57 1.56 -5.24 20.35
N GLY A 58 2.77 -5.67 19.97
CA GLY A 58 3.59 -6.56 20.79
C GLY A 58 4.43 -7.61 20.05
N GLY A 59 4.33 -7.71 18.72
CA GLY A 59 5.21 -8.57 17.92
C GLY A 59 6.63 -8.02 17.83
N SER A 60 7.46 -8.25 18.84
CA SER A 60 8.92 -8.12 18.75
C SER A 60 9.41 -9.04 17.64
N HIS A 61 9.91 -8.46 16.55
CA HIS A 61 10.74 -9.19 15.59
C HIS A 61 12.15 -9.30 16.20
N THR A 62 12.38 -10.37 16.97
CA THR A 62 13.71 -10.98 17.08
C THR A 62 13.95 -11.87 15.88
#